data_AF-A0A969BRC4-F1
#
_entry.id   AF-A0A969BRC4-F1
#
_cell.length_a   1.000
_cell.length_b   1.000
_cell.length_c   1.000
_cell.angle_alpha   90.00
_cell.angle_beta   90.00
_cell.angle_gamma   90.00
#
_symmetry.space_group_name_H-M   'P 1'
#
loop_
_entity.id
_entity.type
_entity.pdbx_description
1 polymer ?
#
loop_
_entity_poly.entity_id
_entity_poly.type
_entity_poly.pdbx_seq_one_letter_code
_entity_poly.pdbx_strand_id
1 'polypeptide(L)'
;MDAEKRKTPDLKGDTANLSIGQGSLLASPLQVAQAMAGIANGGALPKLQLVRQTQDPRGRVVQAAVPERKNWLGVDAENIKIVHKGMRDVVTGGGGTGKSAGLSFTSICGKTGTAQWGPKAKNQRLAWFAGFLPYDNPRYAFAVLYEGAPGEGVSGGRMAAPMVRRFFNEIKGDIKDAIEPPKKALVVDEDEEGETQSDEPKKKKKKKRGAAVEDVPELPEGATSEDIVPMRALPVDESEETTDEDSTKPERSEREGNDRPADRASDTEDATSPDENLPQEPENEMPGEPGEEP
;
A
#
# COMPACT_ATOMS: atom_id res chain seq x y z
N MET A 1 -39.56 7.17 12.92
CA MET A 1 -39.53 7.56 11.50
C MET A 1 -38.41 6.78 10.86
N ASP A 2 -38.81 5.78 10.09
CA ASP A 2 -38.04 4.64 9.65
C ASP A 2 -36.91 5.01 8.69
N ALA A 3 -35.69 4.65 9.07
CA ALA A 3 -34.56 4.58 8.15
C ALA A 3 -34.68 3.27 7.36
N GLU A 4 -35.67 3.23 6.45
CA GLU A 4 -35.69 2.23 5.40
C GLU A 4 -34.38 2.34 4.61
N LYS A 5 -33.55 1.30 4.72
CA LYS A 5 -32.43 1.04 3.82
C LYS A 5 -32.97 1.06 2.39
N ARG A 6 -32.83 2.18 1.70
CA ARG A 6 -32.94 2.24 0.24
C ARG A 6 -31.81 1.41 -0.36
N LYS A 7 -32.03 0.10 -0.49
CA LYS A 7 -31.31 -0.73 -1.45
C LYS A 7 -31.85 -0.37 -2.83
N THR A 8 -31.35 0.71 -3.41
CA THR A 8 -31.45 0.90 -4.86
C THR A 8 -30.66 -0.25 -5.51
N PRO A 9 -31.25 -1.00 -6.45
CA PRO A 9 -30.50 -2.02 -7.17
C PRO A 9 -29.37 -1.35 -7.94
N ASP A 10 -28.16 -1.90 -7.86
CA ASP A 10 -27.01 -1.43 -8.65
C ASP A 10 -27.41 -1.41 -10.13
N LEU A 11 -27.35 -0.22 -10.74
CA LEU A 11 -27.61 -0.07 -12.17
C LEU A 11 -26.40 -0.61 -12.94
N LYS A 12 -26.59 -1.03 -14.19
CA LYS A 12 -25.48 -1.55 -15.03
C LYS A 12 -24.28 -0.59 -15.14
N GLY A 13 -24.53 0.73 -15.03
CA GLY A 13 -23.48 1.75 -15.01
C GLY A 13 -22.67 1.79 -13.70
N ASP A 14 -23.26 1.40 -12.58
CA ASP A 14 -22.59 1.39 -11.28
C ASP A 14 -21.50 0.32 -11.25
N THR A 15 -21.75 -0.86 -11.81
CA THR A 15 -20.73 -1.90 -11.96
C THR A 15 -19.52 -1.43 -12.78
N ALA A 16 -19.77 -0.67 -13.86
CA ALA A 16 -18.69 -0.11 -14.67
C ALA A 16 -17.87 0.92 -13.87
N ASN A 17 -18.52 1.81 -13.14
CA ASN A 17 -17.84 2.77 -12.26
C ASN A 17 -17.04 2.09 -11.16
N LEU A 18 -17.61 1.07 -10.51
CA LEU A 18 -16.96 0.30 -9.46
C LEU A 18 -15.69 -0.39 -9.98
N SER A 19 -15.71 -0.91 -11.22
CA SER A 19 -14.55 -1.60 -11.81
C SER A 19 -13.31 -0.71 -11.99
N ILE A 20 -13.52 0.62 -12.12
CA ILE A 20 -12.44 1.60 -12.22
C ILE A 20 -12.18 2.34 -10.89
N GLY A 21 -12.85 1.95 -9.81
CA GLY A 21 -12.74 2.58 -8.49
C GLY A 21 -13.42 3.94 -8.40
N GLN A 22 -14.56 4.10 -9.09
CA GLN A 22 -15.44 5.28 -9.02
C GLN A 22 -16.83 4.88 -8.53
N GLY A 23 -17.62 5.87 -8.10
CA GLY A 23 -18.97 5.63 -7.57
C GLY A 23 -18.97 5.42 -6.07
N SER A 24 -19.72 4.43 -5.58
CA SER A 24 -19.97 4.20 -4.15
C SER A 24 -18.83 3.46 -3.42
N LEU A 25 -17.75 3.09 -4.11
CA LEU A 25 -16.62 2.40 -3.50
C LEU A 25 -15.77 3.36 -2.66
N LEU A 26 -15.84 3.18 -1.34
CA LEU A 26 -14.95 3.83 -0.37
C LEU A 26 -14.08 2.76 0.30
N ALA A 27 -12.77 2.99 0.31
CA ALA A 27 -11.81 2.11 0.96
C ALA A 27 -10.74 2.93 1.68
N SER A 28 -10.37 2.50 2.89
CA SER A 28 -9.25 3.09 3.62
C SER A 28 -7.91 2.61 3.03
N PRO A 29 -6.82 3.38 3.18
CA PRO A 29 -5.48 2.92 2.78
C PRO A 29 -5.12 1.56 3.39
N LEU A 30 -5.54 1.30 4.63
CA LEU A 30 -5.29 0.03 5.30
C LEU A 30 -6.03 -1.14 4.62
N GLN A 31 -7.28 -0.94 4.17
CA GLN A 31 -8.01 -1.96 3.41
C GLN A 31 -7.37 -2.22 2.05
N VAL A 32 -6.90 -1.16 1.37
CA VAL A 32 -6.20 -1.29 0.09
C VAL A 32 -4.88 -2.05 0.26
N ALA A 33 -4.09 -1.73 1.30
CA ALA A 33 -2.86 -2.46 1.62
C ALA A 33 -3.13 -3.93 1.96
N GLN A 34 -4.20 -4.23 2.71
CA GLN A 34 -4.62 -5.61 2.99
C GLN A 34 -4.99 -6.37 1.71
N ALA A 35 -5.70 -5.72 0.77
CA ALA A 35 -6.03 -6.32 -0.52
C ALA A 35 -4.77 -6.63 -1.34
N MET A 36 -3.79 -5.71 -1.35
CA MET A 36 -2.49 -5.95 -1.99
C MET A 36 -1.74 -7.10 -1.33
N ALA A 37 -1.80 -7.24 0.00
CA ALA A 37 -1.22 -8.38 0.71
C ALA A 37 -1.90 -9.71 0.33
N GLY A 38 -3.23 -9.71 0.15
CA GLY A 38 -3.95 -10.88 -0.34
C GLY A 38 -3.53 -11.30 -1.75
N ILE A 39 -3.35 -10.33 -2.66
CA ILE A 39 -2.85 -10.58 -4.02
C ILE A 39 -1.42 -11.11 -3.95
N ALA A 40 -0.55 -10.47 -3.15
CA ALA A 40 0.84 -10.86 -2.96
C ALA A 40 0.97 -12.31 -2.44
N ASN A 41 0.13 -12.70 -1.49
CA ASN A 41 0.12 -14.03 -0.87
C ASN A 41 -0.64 -15.10 -1.68
N GLY A 42 -0.62 -15.01 -3.02
CA GLY A 42 -1.25 -16.05 -3.85
C GLY A 42 -2.77 -16.13 -3.72
N GLY A 43 -3.45 -15.09 -3.23
CA GLY A 43 -4.89 -15.09 -2.96
C GLY A 43 -5.29 -15.40 -1.51
N ALA A 44 -4.34 -15.62 -0.59
CA ALA A 44 -4.62 -15.77 0.83
C ALA A 44 -4.69 -14.40 1.51
N LEU A 45 -5.90 -13.89 1.78
CA LEU A 45 -6.08 -12.59 2.43
C LEU A 45 -5.68 -12.67 3.91
N PRO A 46 -4.68 -11.90 4.37
CA PRO A 46 -4.25 -11.95 5.76
C PRO A 46 -5.27 -11.25 6.68
N LYS A 47 -5.40 -11.72 7.91
CA LYS A 47 -6.09 -10.99 8.98
C LYS A 47 -5.13 -9.92 9.50
N LEU A 48 -5.56 -8.66 9.50
CA LEU A 48 -4.73 -7.56 9.99
C LEU A 48 -4.53 -7.69 11.50
N GLN A 49 -3.30 -7.49 11.94
CA GLN A 49 -2.89 -7.51 13.33
C GLN A 49 -1.98 -6.32 13.58
N LEU A 50 -2.28 -5.55 14.63
CA LEU A 50 -1.46 -4.41 15.08
C LEU A 50 -0.66 -4.75 16.33
N VAL A 51 -1.26 -5.54 17.24
CA VAL A 51 -0.62 -5.96 18.48
C VAL A 51 0.24 -7.18 18.19
N ARG A 52 1.57 -7.07 18.37
CA ARG A 52 2.51 -8.19 18.20
C ARG A 52 2.50 -9.12 19.41
N GLN A 53 2.49 -8.55 20.61
CA GLN A 53 2.43 -9.29 21.87
C GLN A 53 1.92 -8.40 22.99
N THR A 54 1.34 -9.00 24.01
CA THR A 54 0.94 -8.37 25.27
C THR A 54 1.75 -9.01 26.39
N GLN A 55 2.33 -8.16 27.25
CA GLN A 55 3.12 -8.59 28.39
C GLN A 55 2.46 -8.13 29.69
N ASP A 56 2.67 -8.87 30.77
CA ASP A 56 2.29 -8.43 32.11
C ASP A 56 3.32 -7.41 32.68
N PRO A 57 3.05 -6.76 33.82
CA PRO A 57 4.00 -5.82 34.43
C PRO A 57 5.34 -6.43 34.84
N ARG A 58 5.50 -7.76 34.77
CA ARG A 58 6.74 -8.48 35.07
C ARG A 58 7.48 -8.88 33.78
N GLY A 59 7.05 -8.39 32.62
CA GLY A 59 7.66 -8.67 31.32
C GLY A 59 7.34 -10.07 30.78
N ARG A 60 6.38 -10.80 31.36
CA ARG A 60 6.00 -12.12 30.86
C ARG A 60 5.00 -11.98 29.72
N VAL A 61 5.25 -12.65 28.60
CA VAL A 61 4.33 -12.68 27.46
C VAL A 61 3.05 -13.41 27.86
N VAL A 62 1.93 -12.69 27.82
CA VAL A 62 0.58 -13.22 28.10
C VAL A 62 -0.09 -13.66 26.80
N GLN A 63 0.17 -12.94 25.71
CA GLN A 63 -0.36 -13.25 24.39
C GLN A 63 0.63 -12.82 23.33
N ALA A 64 0.79 -13.63 22.29
CA ALA A 64 1.55 -13.28 21.08
C ALA A 64 0.64 -13.45 19.85
N ALA A 65 0.73 -12.52 18.92
CA ALA A 65 -0.02 -12.61 17.66
C ALA A 65 0.65 -13.60 16.71
N VAL A 66 -0.16 -14.49 16.16
CA VAL A 66 0.26 -15.47 15.14
C VAL A 66 -0.35 -15.04 13.81
N PRO A 67 0.40 -15.04 12.70
CA PRO A 67 -0.15 -14.73 11.39
C PRO A 67 -1.35 -15.63 11.05
N GLU A 68 -2.49 -15.01 10.80
CA GLU A 68 -3.74 -15.70 10.48
C GLU A 68 -4.25 -15.27 9.10
N ARG A 69 -4.83 -16.21 8.37
CA ARG A 69 -5.58 -15.92 7.14
C ARG A 69 -7.02 -15.56 7.49
N LYS A 70 -7.53 -14.45 6.95
CA LYS A 70 -8.94 -14.07 7.07
C LYS A 70 -9.83 -14.91 6.15
N ASN A 71 -9.48 -15.02 4.87
CA ASN A 71 -10.19 -15.83 3.88
C ASN A 71 -9.33 -16.05 2.63
N TRP A 72 -9.80 -16.93 1.75
CA TRP A 72 -9.30 -17.04 0.38
C TRP A 72 -10.05 -16.07 -0.54
N LEU A 73 -9.34 -15.51 -1.51
CA LEU A 73 -9.96 -14.71 -2.58
C LEU A 73 -10.64 -15.59 -3.65
N GLY A 74 -10.32 -16.88 -3.71
CA GLY A 74 -10.90 -17.82 -4.68
C GLY A 74 -10.41 -17.57 -6.12
N VAL A 75 -9.16 -17.12 -6.28
CA VAL A 75 -8.55 -16.84 -7.59
C VAL A 75 -7.50 -17.89 -7.89
N ASP A 76 -7.48 -18.42 -9.11
CA ASP A 76 -6.49 -19.40 -9.53
C ASP A 76 -5.06 -18.85 -9.43
N ALA A 77 -4.13 -19.71 -9.01
CA ALA A 77 -2.73 -19.34 -8.86
C ALA A 77 -2.12 -18.82 -10.17
N GLU A 78 -2.53 -19.35 -11.32
CA GLU A 78 -2.05 -18.89 -12.63
C GLU A 78 -2.53 -17.46 -12.94
N ASN A 79 -3.78 -17.14 -12.60
CA ASN A 79 -4.32 -15.79 -12.73
C ASN A 79 -3.59 -14.82 -11.79
N ILE A 80 -3.26 -15.23 -10.57
CA ILE A 80 -2.46 -14.41 -9.65
C ILE A 80 -1.07 -14.10 -10.24
N LYS A 81 -0.39 -15.07 -10.86
CA LYS A 81 0.91 -14.83 -11.53
C LYS A 81 0.79 -13.80 -12.65
N ILE A 82 -0.28 -13.87 -13.44
CA ILE A 82 -0.56 -12.90 -14.51
C ILE A 82 -0.76 -11.50 -13.90
N VAL A 83 -1.53 -11.40 -12.82
CA VAL A 83 -1.75 -10.13 -12.09
C VAL A 83 -0.42 -9.58 -11.55
N HIS A 84 0.41 -10.41 -10.92
CA HIS A 84 1.73 -10.01 -10.41
C HIS A 84 2.60 -9.45 -11.54
N LYS A 85 2.66 -10.15 -12.69
CA LYS A 85 3.41 -9.69 -13.86
C LYS A 85 2.89 -8.33 -14.36
N GLY A 86 1.58 -8.18 -14.50
CA GLY A 86 0.97 -6.92 -14.92
C GLY A 86 1.26 -5.77 -13.95
N MET A 87 1.22 -6.02 -12.64
CA MET A 87 1.56 -5.04 -11.61
C MET A 87 3.05 -4.68 -11.60
N ARG A 88 3.95 -5.63 -11.92
CA ARG A 88 5.37 -5.35 -12.14
C ARG A 88 5.56 -4.45 -13.36
N ASP A 89 4.87 -4.74 -14.45
CA ASP A 89 4.97 -3.99 -15.71
C ASP A 89 4.47 -2.54 -15.59
N VAL A 90 3.60 -2.22 -14.63
CA VAL A 90 3.25 -0.83 -14.29
C VAL A 90 4.48 -0.01 -13.87
N VAL A 91 5.47 -0.65 -13.23
CA VAL A 91 6.68 0.00 -12.73
C VAL A 91 7.85 -0.17 -13.71
N THR A 92 8.00 -1.35 -14.31
CA THR A 92 9.18 -1.66 -15.14
C THR A 92 8.94 -1.52 -16.64
N GLY A 93 7.69 -1.58 -17.09
CA GLY A 93 7.34 -1.60 -18.51
C GLY A 93 7.50 -0.25 -19.20
N GLY A 94 7.79 -0.26 -20.51
CA GLY A 94 7.96 0.95 -21.32
C GLY A 94 6.75 1.89 -21.33
N GLY A 95 5.53 1.37 -21.17
CA GLY A 95 4.28 2.15 -21.03
C GLY A 95 3.75 2.26 -19.59
N GLY A 96 4.51 1.80 -18.60
CA GLY A 96 4.06 1.76 -17.21
C GLY A 96 3.81 3.15 -16.61
N THR A 97 2.73 3.30 -15.86
CA THR A 97 2.33 4.57 -15.22
C THR A 97 3.01 4.81 -13.87
N GLY A 98 3.60 3.79 -13.26
CA GLY A 98 4.19 3.81 -11.92
C GLY A 98 5.72 3.79 -11.90
N LYS A 99 6.39 4.09 -13.02
CA LYS A 99 7.86 4.00 -13.16
C LYS A 99 8.64 4.72 -12.07
N SER A 100 8.13 5.85 -11.59
CA SER A 100 8.78 6.65 -10.54
C SER A 100 8.88 5.94 -9.19
N ALA A 101 8.16 4.83 -8.99
CA ALA A 101 8.27 3.98 -7.81
C ALA A 101 9.47 3.01 -7.87
N GLY A 102 10.12 2.85 -9.03
CA GLY A 102 11.17 1.86 -9.21
C GLY A 102 12.31 1.97 -8.19
N LEU A 103 12.75 0.82 -7.68
CA LEU A 103 13.87 0.68 -6.75
C LEU A 103 15.04 -0.02 -7.45
N SER A 104 16.27 0.36 -7.11
CA SER A 104 17.48 -0.26 -7.69
C SER A 104 17.85 -1.60 -7.05
N PHE A 105 17.32 -1.88 -5.86
CA PHE A 105 17.72 -3.03 -5.05
C PHE A 105 16.65 -4.12 -4.94
N THR A 106 15.44 -3.88 -5.46
CA THR A 106 14.35 -4.87 -5.47
C THR A 106 13.30 -4.50 -6.51
N SER A 107 12.43 -5.45 -6.85
CA SER A 107 11.34 -5.25 -7.81
C SER A 107 10.03 -4.97 -7.09
N ILE A 108 9.39 -3.84 -7.43
CA ILE A 108 8.05 -3.48 -6.95
C ILE A 108 6.99 -3.97 -7.93
N CYS A 109 5.89 -4.51 -7.39
CA CYS A 109 4.62 -4.65 -8.08
C CYS A 109 3.65 -3.60 -7.57
N GLY A 110 3.00 -2.85 -8.45
CA GLY A 110 2.04 -1.86 -8.00
C GLY A 110 1.03 -1.44 -9.05
N LYS A 111 0.13 -0.57 -8.62
CA LYS A 111 -0.88 0.05 -9.47
C LYS A 111 -1.08 1.50 -9.08
N THR A 112 -1.10 2.37 -10.09
CA THR A 112 -1.50 3.77 -9.92
C THR A 112 -3.01 3.91 -9.95
N GLY A 113 -3.54 4.78 -9.10
CA GLY A 113 -4.91 5.27 -9.15
C GLY A 113 -4.94 6.80 -9.12
N THR A 114 -5.92 7.37 -9.80
CA THR A 114 -6.26 8.79 -9.69
C THR A 114 -7.77 8.86 -9.58
N ALA A 115 -8.28 9.24 -8.42
CA ALA A 115 -9.70 9.35 -8.17
C ALA A 115 -10.10 10.82 -8.05
N GLN A 116 -11.28 11.18 -8.55
CA GLN A 116 -11.87 12.50 -8.30
C GLN A 116 -12.65 12.45 -6.98
N TRP A 117 -12.64 13.56 -6.23
CA TRP A 117 -13.42 13.66 -5.01
C TRP A 117 -13.94 15.08 -4.77
N GLY A 118 -14.97 15.20 -3.94
CA GLY A 118 -15.58 16.47 -3.59
C GLY A 118 -16.42 17.09 -4.73
N PRO A 119 -16.87 18.36 -4.55
CA PRO A 119 -17.65 19.06 -5.55
C PRO A 119 -16.87 19.23 -6.86
N LYS A 120 -17.52 19.01 -8.01
CA LYS A 120 -16.90 19.14 -9.34
C LYS A 120 -16.21 20.49 -9.55
N ALA A 121 -16.77 21.57 -8.98
CA ALA A 121 -16.21 22.92 -9.03
C ALA A 121 -14.81 23.04 -8.39
N LYS A 122 -14.49 22.21 -7.39
CA LYS A 122 -13.18 22.22 -6.74
C LYS A 122 -12.12 21.44 -7.52
N ASN A 123 -12.52 20.59 -8.47
CA ASN A 123 -11.63 19.75 -9.29
C ASN A 123 -10.52 19.06 -8.46
N GLN A 124 -10.90 18.48 -7.32
CA GLN A 124 -9.96 17.82 -6.42
C GLN A 124 -9.75 16.37 -6.82
N ARG A 125 -8.55 15.87 -6.53
CA ARG A 125 -8.13 14.52 -6.90
C ARG A 125 -7.32 13.87 -5.78
N LEU A 126 -7.44 12.55 -5.71
CA LEU A 126 -6.65 11.67 -4.87
C LEU A 126 -5.68 10.90 -5.76
N ALA A 127 -4.40 10.99 -5.46
CA ALA A 127 -3.36 10.19 -6.11
C ALA A 127 -3.04 8.97 -5.24
N TRP A 128 -3.26 7.78 -5.81
CA TRP A 128 -3.03 6.50 -5.17
C TRP A 128 -1.87 5.77 -5.81
N PHE A 129 -1.05 5.12 -4.98
CA PHE A 129 -0.16 4.07 -5.43
C PHE A 129 -0.13 2.95 -4.38
N ALA A 130 -0.51 1.75 -4.78
CA ALA A 130 -0.57 0.60 -3.90
C ALA A 130 0.07 -0.60 -4.57
N GLY A 131 0.60 -1.53 -3.77
CA GLY A 131 1.38 -2.64 -4.29
C GLY A 131 2.04 -3.48 -3.22
N PHE A 132 3.01 -4.26 -3.66
CA PHE A 132 3.83 -5.12 -2.81
C PHE A 132 5.25 -5.28 -3.38
N LEU A 133 6.15 -5.74 -2.53
CA LEU A 133 7.53 -6.05 -2.87
C LEU A 133 8.11 -7.10 -1.91
N PRO A 134 9.16 -7.83 -2.31
CA PRO A 134 9.64 -8.04 -3.68
C PRO A 134 8.61 -8.70 -4.61
N TYR A 135 8.86 -8.70 -5.92
CA TYR A 135 8.05 -9.42 -6.91
C TYR A 135 8.09 -10.94 -6.69
N ASP A 136 9.29 -11.52 -6.56
CA ASP A 136 9.46 -12.99 -6.57
C ASP A 136 9.08 -13.64 -5.23
N ASN A 137 9.31 -12.94 -4.12
CA ASN A 137 8.97 -13.40 -2.77
C ASN A 137 8.40 -12.23 -1.96
N PRO A 138 7.11 -11.90 -2.08
CA PRO A 138 6.53 -10.72 -1.44
C PRO A 138 6.64 -10.74 0.08
N ARG A 139 7.07 -9.61 0.67
CA ARG A 139 7.26 -9.43 2.12
C ARG A 139 6.51 -8.23 2.67
N TYR A 140 6.32 -7.22 1.85
CA TYR A 140 5.68 -5.97 2.21
C TYR A 140 4.54 -5.68 1.24
N ALA A 141 3.40 -5.27 1.77
CA ALA A 141 2.31 -4.66 1.02
C ALA A 141 2.12 -3.23 1.49
N PHE A 142 1.79 -2.32 0.59
CA PHE A 142 1.68 -0.89 0.87
C PHE A 142 0.51 -0.25 0.12
N ALA A 143 0.06 0.87 0.65
CA ALA A 143 -0.83 1.81 -0.03
C ALA A 143 -0.44 3.23 0.39
N VAL A 144 -0.22 4.10 -0.60
CA VAL A 144 0.07 5.51 -0.40
C VAL A 144 -1.05 6.32 -1.06
N LEU A 145 -1.51 7.32 -0.32
CA LEU A 145 -2.53 8.26 -0.73
C LEU A 145 -1.97 9.68 -0.60
N TYR A 146 -2.14 10.47 -1.65
CA TYR A 146 -1.88 11.90 -1.65
C TYR A 146 -3.18 12.64 -2.01
N GLU A 147 -3.58 13.57 -1.16
CA GLU A 147 -4.74 14.41 -1.35
C GLU A 147 -4.33 15.74 -1.99
N GLY A 148 -4.78 15.98 -3.22
CA GLY A 148 -4.48 17.20 -3.95
C GLY A 148 -5.34 18.37 -3.51
N ALA A 149 -4.74 19.56 -3.53
CA ALA A 149 -5.46 20.82 -3.35
C ALA A 149 -6.46 21.08 -4.50
N PRO A 150 -7.46 21.95 -4.31
CA PRO A 150 -8.37 22.36 -5.38
C PRO A 150 -7.61 22.85 -6.64
N GLY A 151 -7.97 22.31 -7.80
CA GLY A 151 -7.33 22.64 -9.08
C GLY A 151 -5.94 22.02 -9.31
N GLU A 152 -5.38 21.29 -8.34
CA GLU A 152 -4.06 20.71 -8.46
C GLU A 152 -4.02 19.51 -9.43
N GLY A 153 -3.06 19.53 -10.36
CA GLY A 153 -2.83 18.45 -11.32
C GLY A 153 -2.12 17.24 -10.70
N VAL A 154 -2.84 16.44 -9.90
CA VAL A 154 -2.27 15.26 -9.24
C VAL A 154 -2.58 13.94 -9.96
N SER A 155 -1.65 12.98 -9.89
CA SER A 155 -1.83 11.61 -10.36
C SER A 155 -1.03 10.63 -9.52
N GLY A 156 -1.46 9.36 -9.46
CA GLY A 156 -0.75 8.31 -8.74
C GLY A 156 0.71 8.14 -9.17
N GLY A 157 1.00 8.25 -10.46
CA GLY A 157 2.36 8.13 -10.99
C GLY A 157 3.26 9.33 -10.72
N ARG A 158 2.69 10.54 -10.64
CA ARG A 158 3.43 11.79 -10.43
C ARG A 158 3.66 12.10 -8.94
N MET A 159 2.67 11.80 -8.09
CA MET A 159 2.71 12.18 -6.67
C MET A 159 2.97 10.97 -5.77
N ALA A 160 2.17 9.91 -5.86
CA ALA A 160 2.24 8.79 -4.91
C ALA A 160 3.41 7.82 -5.19
N ALA A 161 3.69 7.52 -6.45
CA ALA A 161 4.77 6.59 -6.83
C ALA A 161 6.17 7.05 -6.36
N PRO A 162 6.59 8.32 -6.51
CA PRO A 162 7.85 8.82 -5.94
C PRO A 162 7.92 8.73 -4.42
N MET A 163 6.79 8.91 -3.70
CA MET A 163 6.76 8.77 -2.23
C MET A 163 7.11 7.35 -1.80
N VAL A 164 6.60 6.34 -2.50
CA VAL A 164 6.96 4.93 -2.26
C VAL A 164 8.45 4.69 -2.50
N ARG A 165 9.00 5.20 -3.61
CA ARG A 165 10.43 5.09 -3.88
C ARG A 165 11.26 5.73 -2.77
N ARG A 166 10.88 6.93 -2.31
CA ARG A 166 11.60 7.64 -1.26
C ARG A 166 11.58 6.84 0.05
N PHE A 167 10.40 6.43 0.50
CA PHE A 167 10.23 5.66 1.74
C PHE A 167 11.08 4.38 1.76
N PHE A 168 11.01 3.56 0.71
CA PHE A 168 11.77 2.30 0.68
C PHE A 168 13.28 2.49 0.50
N ASN A 169 13.74 3.61 -0.08
CA ASN A 169 15.17 3.92 -0.08
C ASN A 169 15.66 4.33 1.32
N GLU A 170 14.85 5.06 2.09
CA GLU A 170 15.18 5.48 3.47
C GLU A 170 15.33 4.25 4.38
N ILE A 171 14.42 3.28 4.30
CA ILE A 171 14.47 2.05 5.14
C ILE A 171 15.22 0.88 4.49
N LYS A 172 16.01 1.12 3.44
CA LYS A 172 16.66 0.05 2.65
C LYS A 172 17.54 -0.85 3.52
N GLY A 173 18.24 -0.28 4.50
CA GLY A 173 19.09 -1.04 5.43
C GLY A 173 18.28 -2.05 6.25
N ASP A 174 17.17 -1.59 6.81
CA ASP A 174 16.34 -2.35 7.76
C ASP A 174 15.61 -3.52 7.09
N ILE A 175 15.24 -3.36 5.81
CA ILE A 175 14.45 -4.37 5.09
C ILE A 175 15.31 -5.35 4.30
N LYS A 176 16.63 -5.17 4.24
CA LYS A 176 17.53 -5.93 3.37
C LYS A 176 17.40 -7.44 3.59
N ASP A 177 17.46 -7.88 4.84
CA ASP A 177 17.39 -9.31 5.18
C ASP A 177 16.00 -9.90 4.94
N ALA A 178 14.95 -9.08 4.98
CA ALA A 178 13.60 -9.52 4.69
C ALA A 178 13.41 -9.72 3.17
N ILE A 179 13.91 -8.80 2.35
CA ILE A 179 13.70 -8.83 0.89
C ILE A 179 14.63 -9.81 0.16
N GLU A 180 15.75 -10.19 0.77
CA GLU A 180 16.62 -11.23 0.20
C GLU A 180 15.89 -12.58 0.24
N PRO A 181 15.90 -13.35 -0.87
CA PRO A 181 15.33 -14.68 -0.85
C PRO A 181 16.08 -15.52 0.19
N PRO A 182 15.38 -16.40 0.94
CA PRO A 182 16.07 -17.26 1.87
C PRO A 182 17.14 -18.03 1.11
N LYS A 183 18.39 -17.98 1.60
CA LYS A 183 19.45 -18.86 1.11
C LYS A 183 18.87 -20.26 1.27
N LYS A 184 18.55 -20.92 0.15
CA LYS A 184 18.00 -22.28 0.16
C LYS A 184 18.83 -23.05 1.18
N ALA A 185 18.19 -23.66 2.17
CA ALA A 185 18.82 -24.78 2.83
C ALA A 185 19.20 -25.72 1.69
N LEU A 186 20.50 -25.80 1.40
CA LEU A 186 21.03 -26.96 0.71
C LEU A 186 20.57 -28.11 1.58
N VAL A 187 19.54 -28.82 1.13
CA VAL A 187 19.36 -30.20 1.54
C VAL A 187 20.67 -30.83 1.08
N VAL A 188 21.60 -30.96 2.02
CA VAL A 188 22.70 -31.88 1.86
C VAL A 188 21.99 -33.22 1.89
N ASP A 189 21.83 -33.84 0.74
CA ASP A 189 21.55 -35.26 0.68
C ASP A 189 22.79 -35.94 1.30
N GLU A 190 22.82 -36.05 2.63
CA GLU A 190 23.74 -36.92 3.35
C GLU A 190 23.21 -38.34 3.19
N ASP A 191 23.42 -38.93 2.01
CA ASP A 191 23.32 -40.38 1.78
C ASP A 191 24.01 -40.75 0.47
N GLU A 192 25.35 -40.62 0.39
CA GLU A 192 26.19 -41.53 -0.40
C GLU A 192 27.56 -41.67 0.28
N GLU A 193 27.62 -42.51 1.33
CA GLU A 193 28.89 -43.16 1.68
C GLU A 193 29.07 -44.42 0.80
N GLY A 194 30.16 -44.41 0.01
CA GLY A 194 30.90 -45.63 -0.32
C GLY A 194 30.89 -46.08 -1.78
N GLU A 195 31.82 -45.57 -2.60
CA GLU A 195 32.96 -46.35 -3.10
C GLU A 195 33.90 -45.47 -3.95
N THR A 196 35.20 -45.61 -3.68
CA THR A 196 36.31 -44.91 -4.33
C THR A 196 36.76 -45.63 -5.60
N GLN A 197 37.00 -44.90 -6.71
CA GLN A 197 38.31 -44.82 -7.41
C GLN A 197 38.25 -44.16 -8.81
N SER A 198 39.02 -43.06 -8.92
CA SER A 198 39.91 -42.58 -10.00
C SER A 198 39.50 -42.45 -11.49
N ASP A 199 39.85 -41.26 -12.00
CA ASP A 199 40.31 -40.84 -13.35
C ASP A 199 39.30 -40.42 -14.47
N GLU A 200 39.41 -39.14 -14.84
CA GLU A 200 38.83 -38.44 -16.00
C GLU A 200 39.69 -38.63 -17.29
N PRO A 201 39.36 -38.11 -18.52
CA PRO A 201 38.13 -37.44 -18.99
C PRO A 201 37.64 -37.78 -20.45
N LYS A 202 36.34 -37.45 -20.68
CA LYS A 202 35.68 -36.94 -21.92
C LYS A 202 35.56 -37.79 -23.20
N LYS A 203 34.30 -38.03 -23.65
CA LYS A 203 33.74 -37.45 -24.91
C LYS A 203 32.22 -37.67 -25.12
N LYS A 204 31.56 -36.54 -25.41
CA LYS A 204 30.23 -36.26 -25.98
C LYS A 204 29.52 -37.41 -26.73
N LYS A 205 28.24 -37.65 -26.43
CA LYS A 205 27.20 -38.02 -27.43
C LYS A 205 25.79 -37.58 -27.00
N LYS A 206 25.02 -37.18 -28.02
CA LYS A 206 23.74 -36.47 -28.04
C LYS A 206 22.60 -37.23 -27.34
N LYS A 207 21.76 -36.54 -26.54
CA LYS A 207 20.41 -37.02 -26.18
C LYS A 207 19.36 -36.35 -27.07
N LYS A 208 18.52 -37.18 -27.69
CA LYS A 208 17.29 -36.84 -28.42
C LYS A 208 16.16 -37.71 -27.84
N ARG A 209 15.00 -37.09 -27.61
CA ARG A 209 13.62 -37.62 -27.62
C ARG A 209 13.09 -38.46 -26.45
N GLY A 210 11.80 -38.22 -26.16
CA GLY A 210 10.80 -39.13 -25.56
C GLY A 210 10.65 -38.93 -24.06
N ALA A 211 9.62 -38.26 -23.55
CA ALA A 211 8.19 -38.63 -23.43
C ALA A 211 7.89 -39.49 -22.19
N ALA A 212 7.05 -38.91 -21.32
CA ALA A 212 6.10 -39.47 -20.32
C ALA A 212 6.53 -40.67 -19.43
N VAL A 213 6.27 -40.58 -18.12
CA VAL A 213 5.17 -41.26 -17.40
C VAL A 213 5.14 -40.75 -15.94
N GLU A 214 3.92 -40.80 -15.41
CA GLU A 214 3.38 -40.58 -14.06
C GLU A 214 4.24 -41.09 -12.89
N ASP A 215 4.15 -40.41 -11.74
CA ASP A 215 3.61 -40.97 -10.50
C ASP A 215 3.62 -39.92 -9.37
N VAL A 216 2.44 -39.65 -8.81
CA VAL A 216 2.24 -38.83 -7.61
C VAL A 216 2.07 -39.77 -6.42
N PRO A 217 2.91 -39.73 -5.38
CA PRO A 217 2.58 -40.44 -4.15
C PRO A 217 1.65 -39.59 -3.28
N GLU A 218 0.52 -40.17 -2.91
CA GLU A 218 -0.39 -39.72 -1.85
C GLU A 218 0.36 -39.60 -0.51
N LEU A 219 0.09 -38.53 0.24
CA LEU A 219 0.58 -38.34 1.61
C LEU A 219 -0.44 -38.93 2.61
N PRO A 220 0.02 -39.66 3.66
CA PRO A 220 -0.87 -40.23 4.66
C PRO A 220 -1.38 -39.17 5.67
N GLU A 221 -2.63 -39.35 6.10
CA GLU A 221 -3.28 -38.58 7.17
C GLU A 221 -2.77 -38.97 8.56
N GLY A 222 -2.62 -37.97 9.44
CA GLY A 222 -2.58 -38.15 10.90
C GLY A 222 -1.23 -37.83 11.57
N ALA A 223 -1.12 -36.61 12.10
CA ALA A 223 -0.15 -36.30 13.15
C ALA A 223 -0.78 -35.34 14.17
N THR A 224 -0.83 -35.81 15.42
CA THR A 224 -1.38 -35.14 16.60
C THR A 224 -0.45 -34.03 17.11
N SER A 225 -1.04 -32.97 17.64
CA SER A 225 -0.34 -31.81 18.20
C SER A 225 0.07 -32.04 19.66
N GLU A 226 1.22 -32.67 19.89
CA GLU A 226 1.94 -32.58 21.17
C GLU A 226 3.42 -32.42 20.84
N ASP A 227 3.88 -31.17 20.83
CA ASP A 227 5.26 -30.73 21.10
C ASP A 227 5.33 -29.19 20.92
N ILE A 228 4.69 -28.45 21.84
CA ILE A 228 4.82 -26.99 21.92
C ILE A 228 6.09 -26.69 22.73
N VAL A 229 7.18 -26.41 22.02
CA VAL A 229 8.37 -25.80 22.62
C VAL A 229 8.03 -24.36 23.02
N PRO A 230 8.30 -23.91 24.27
CA PRO A 230 8.00 -22.54 24.67
C PRO A 230 8.87 -21.55 23.87
N MET A 231 8.25 -20.72 23.05
CA MET A 231 8.94 -19.64 22.33
C MET A 231 9.52 -18.63 23.33
N ARG A 232 10.84 -18.47 23.29
CA ARG A 232 11.58 -17.48 24.07
C ARG A 232 11.38 -16.09 23.43
N ALA A 233 11.18 -15.07 24.26
CA ALA A 233 10.98 -13.69 23.84
C ALA A 233 12.11 -13.21 22.91
N LEU A 234 11.75 -12.50 21.85
CA LEU A 234 12.71 -11.78 21.00
C LEU A 234 13.17 -10.52 21.76
N PRO A 235 14.49 -10.26 21.86
CA PRO A 235 15.00 -9.07 22.53
C PRO A 235 14.55 -7.80 21.81
N VAL A 236 14.24 -6.77 22.60
CA VAL A 236 14.01 -5.40 22.15
C VAL A 236 15.36 -4.70 22.25
N ASP A 237 15.86 -4.12 21.15
CA ASP A 237 17.07 -3.29 21.18
C ASP A 237 16.75 -2.01 21.96
N GLU A 238 17.31 -1.91 23.18
CA GLU A 238 17.35 -0.67 23.95
C GLU A 238 18.54 0.15 23.46
N SER A 239 18.28 1.18 22.67
CA SER A 239 19.27 2.21 22.37
C SER A 239 18.64 3.58 22.39
N GLU A 240 18.21 4.06 23.56
CA GLU A 240 18.25 5.49 23.90
C GLU A 240 18.53 5.63 25.40
N GLU A 241 19.81 5.81 25.72
CA GLU A 241 20.29 6.31 26.99
C GLU A 241 20.10 7.83 26.98
N THR A 242 19.18 8.35 27.79
CA THR A 242 19.20 9.76 28.21
C THR A 242 19.23 9.80 29.73
N THR A 243 20.38 10.24 30.23
CA THR A 243 20.71 10.47 31.63
C THR A 243 19.73 11.42 32.32
N ASP A 244 19.09 10.96 33.38
CA ASP A 244 18.43 11.78 34.39
C ASP A 244 19.48 12.39 35.34
N GLU A 245 19.50 13.72 35.46
CA GLU A 245 20.05 14.41 36.64
C GLU A 245 18.90 14.83 37.56
N ASP A 246 19.06 14.49 38.84
CA ASP A 246 18.09 14.57 39.92
C ASP A 246 18.15 15.90 40.72
N SER A 247 16.95 16.32 41.14
CA SER A 247 16.53 17.14 42.30
C SER A 247 17.31 18.39 42.78
N THR A 248 16.61 19.53 42.91
CA THR A 248 16.16 20.10 44.22
C THR A 248 15.32 21.40 44.13
N LYS A 249 14.07 21.29 44.61
CA LYS A 249 13.21 22.18 45.46
C LYS A 249 13.13 23.74 45.25
N PRO A 250 11.94 24.37 45.46
CA PRO A 250 11.64 25.76 45.06
C PRO A 250 11.69 26.78 46.21
N GLU A 251 11.85 28.08 45.90
CA GLU A 251 11.32 29.20 46.71
C GLU A 251 11.34 30.58 45.98
N ARG A 252 10.62 31.52 46.58
CA ARG A 252 9.92 32.70 46.05
C ARG A 252 10.75 34.00 46.14
N SER A 253 10.63 34.95 45.21
CA SER A 253 10.57 36.41 45.51
C SER A 253 10.41 37.29 44.25
N GLU A 254 9.89 38.48 44.48
CA GLU A 254 9.31 39.49 43.59
C GLU A 254 10.36 40.35 42.84
N ARG A 255 10.02 40.87 41.64
CA ARG A 255 9.91 42.32 41.32
C ARG A 255 9.99 42.65 39.82
N GLU A 256 9.10 43.59 39.43
CA GLU A 256 9.19 44.68 38.44
C GLU A 256 9.62 44.35 37.00
N GLY A 257 8.70 44.44 36.02
CA GLY A 257 8.50 45.66 35.19
C GLY A 257 9.14 45.37 33.81
N ASN A 258 8.52 45.48 32.65
CA ASN A 258 7.77 46.58 32.07
C ASN A 258 7.27 46.13 30.67
N ASP A 259 6.34 46.89 30.10
CA ASP A 259 5.90 46.92 28.68
C ASP A 259 4.83 45.93 28.15
N ARG A 260 3.61 46.46 28.14
CA ARG A 260 2.46 46.15 27.26
C ARG A 260 2.64 46.83 25.88
N PRO A 261 1.70 46.73 24.90
CA PRO A 261 0.53 45.84 24.80
C PRO A 261 0.41 45.08 23.46
N ALA A 262 -0.52 44.12 23.48
CA ALA A 262 -1.13 43.47 22.34
C ALA A 262 -2.24 44.33 21.71
N ASP A 263 -2.26 44.38 20.38
CA ASP A 263 -3.40 44.66 19.49
C ASP A 263 -3.77 43.30 18.85
N ARG A 264 -4.99 42.87 18.55
CA ARG A 264 -6.33 43.47 18.55
C ARG A 264 -7.29 42.32 18.20
N ALA A 265 -8.42 42.20 18.88
CA ALA A 265 -9.53 41.32 18.53
C ALA A 265 -10.85 42.11 18.56
N SER A 266 -11.84 41.63 17.79
CA SER A 266 -13.27 42.02 17.76
C SER A 266 -13.60 43.45 17.28
N ASP A 267 -14.70 43.77 16.60
CA ASP A 267 -15.87 43.03 16.11
C ASP A 267 -16.69 43.98 15.19
N THR A 268 -17.60 43.40 14.39
CA THR A 268 -18.95 43.90 13.97
C THR A 268 -19.07 45.22 13.17
N GLU A 269 -19.59 45.16 11.93
CA GLU A 269 -21.00 45.34 11.48
C GLU A 269 -21.32 46.78 11.05
N ASP A 270 -21.71 46.97 9.79
CA ASP A 270 -23.09 47.32 9.40
C ASP A 270 -23.12 48.01 8.00
N ALA A 271 -24.26 47.84 7.34
CA ALA A 271 -24.58 48.07 5.96
C ALA A 271 -24.66 49.55 5.53
N THR A 272 -24.34 49.80 4.26
CA THR A 272 -25.09 50.77 3.42
C THR A 272 -24.85 50.48 1.93
N SER A 273 -25.93 50.44 1.15
CA SER A 273 -25.96 50.55 -0.33
C SER A 273 -26.71 51.85 -0.69
N PRO A 274 -26.86 52.25 -1.96
CA PRO A 274 -26.02 52.10 -3.16
C PRO A 274 -25.66 53.47 -3.78
N ASP A 275 -24.76 53.54 -4.77
CA ASP A 275 -24.77 54.64 -5.73
C ASP A 275 -24.22 54.23 -7.11
N GLU A 276 -24.78 54.90 -8.11
CA GLU A 276 -24.78 54.73 -9.55
C GLU A 276 -23.38 54.70 -10.19
N ASN A 277 -23.22 53.94 -11.29
CA ASN A 277 -23.07 54.48 -12.65
C ASN A 277 -22.59 53.38 -13.63
N LEU A 278 -23.40 53.08 -14.65
CA LEU A 278 -23.01 52.30 -15.85
C LEU A 278 -22.29 53.21 -16.86
N PRO A 279 -21.49 52.63 -17.78
CA PRO A 279 -21.81 52.91 -19.17
C PRO A 279 -21.81 51.67 -20.10
N GLN A 280 -22.88 51.67 -20.88
CA GLN A 280 -23.28 51.02 -22.15
C GLN A 280 -22.25 50.23 -22.99
N GLU A 281 -22.71 49.06 -23.44
CA GLU A 281 -22.17 48.25 -24.55
C GLU A 281 -22.56 48.83 -25.92
N PRO A 282 -21.76 48.59 -26.99
CA PRO A 282 -22.23 48.71 -28.36
C PRO A 282 -22.71 47.37 -28.94
N GLU A 283 -23.88 47.44 -29.55
CA GLU A 283 -24.63 46.40 -30.26
C GLU A 283 -23.82 45.79 -31.42
N ASN A 284 -23.91 44.47 -31.60
CA ASN A 284 -23.37 43.75 -32.75
C ASN A 284 -24.52 43.00 -33.44
N GLU A 285 -25.02 43.57 -34.54
CA GLU A 285 -26.05 42.98 -35.40
C GLU A 285 -25.50 41.77 -36.17
N MET A 286 -26.24 40.65 -36.12
CA MET A 286 -26.05 39.50 -37.01
C MET A 286 -26.95 39.64 -38.25
N PRO A 287 -26.47 39.32 -39.47
CA PRO A 287 -27.35 39.19 -40.62
C PRO A 287 -27.97 37.78 -40.67
N GLY A 288 -29.30 37.74 -40.78
CA GLY A 288 -30.12 36.53 -40.86
C GLY A 288 -30.09 35.81 -42.21
N GLU A 289 -30.41 34.52 -42.14
CA GLU A 289 -30.67 33.60 -43.26
C GLU A 289 -31.92 33.98 -44.07
N PRO A 290 -31.97 33.69 -45.38
CA PRO A 290 -33.23 33.60 -46.13
C PRO A 290 -33.69 32.13 -46.26
N GLY A 291 -34.96 31.89 -45.96
CA GLY A 291 -35.65 30.61 -46.10
C GLY A 291 -36.18 30.28 -47.52
N GLU A 292 -36.52 29.01 -47.67
CA GLU A 292 -37.13 28.22 -48.77
C GLU A 292 -38.30 28.89 -49.54
N GLU A 293 -38.28 28.89 -50.88
CA GLU A 293 -39.00 28.00 -51.86
C GLU A 293 -40.10 28.78 -52.61
N PRO A 294 -40.66 28.33 -53.76
CA PRO A 294 -40.68 26.98 -54.36
C PRO A 294 -39.84 26.76 -55.64
#